data_AF-A0A528MNL9-F1
#
_entry.id   AF-A0A528MNL9-F1
#
_cell.length_a   1.000
_cell.length_b   1.000
_cell.length_c   1.000
_cell.angle_alpha   90.00
_cell.angle_beta   90.00
_cell.angle_gamma   90.00
#
_symmetry.space_group_name_H-M   'P 1'
#
loop_
_entity.id
_entity.type
_entity.pdbx_description
1 polymer ?
#
loop_
_entity_poly.entity_id
_entity_poly.type
_entity_poly.pdbx_seq_one_letter_code
_entity_poly.pdbx_strand_id
1 'polypeptide(L)'
;MIARLLIAAGVVCFALPALADGEVQKLITPADKVRLDKYDETRKAALDEARAGDAADVKQFDALLAKPVVSFSDKDLTGNWQCRTIKAGGLSPLVIYGWFKCKVSDDGSG
;
A
#
# COMPACT_ATOMS: atom_id res chain seq x y z
N MET A 1 24.01 -1.63 -53.79
CA MET A 1 22.60 -1.70 -53.34
C MET A 1 22.36 -3.01 -52.54
N ILE A 2 23.26 -3.37 -51.61
CA ILE A 2 23.20 -4.61 -50.79
C ILE A 2 23.87 -4.36 -49.41
N ALA A 3 23.62 -3.20 -48.79
CA ALA A 3 24.23 -2.84 -47.50
C ALA A 3 23.27 -2.03 -46.61
N ARG A 4 21.97 -2.37 -46.67
CA ARG A 4 20.90 -1.70 -45.90
C ARG A 4 19.95 -2.66 -45.20
N LEU A 5 20.29 -3.94 -45.18
CA LEU A 5 19.58 -4.98 -44.43
C LEU A 5 20.63 -5.57 -43.49
N LEU A 6 20.26 -5.91 -42.25
CA LEU A 6 21.07 -6.55 -41.20
C LEU A 6 21.58 -5.69 -40.03
N ILE A 7 20.82 -4.68 -39.57
CA ILE A 7 20.85 -4.31 -38.14
C ILE A 7 19.42 -4.07 -37.64
N ALA A 8 18.60 -5.11 -37.72
CA ALA A 8 17.41 -5.25 -36.89
C ALA A 8 17.63 -6.45 -35.97
N ALA A 9 18.75 -6.45 -35.22
CA ALA A 9 19.01 -7.42 -34.18
C ALA A 9 18.25 -6.95 -32.93
N GLY A 10 17.17 -7.67 -32.63
CA GLY A 10 16.18 -7.32 -31.63
C GLY A 10 16.79 -7.03 -30.25
N VAL A 11 16.42 -5.89 -29.70
CA VAL A 11 16.40 -5.71 -28.25
C VAL A 11 15.28 -6.60 -27.73
N VAL A 12 15.62 -7.87 -27.48
CA VAL A 12 14.80 -8.73 -26.63
C VAL A 12 14.97 -8.16 -25.22
N CYS A 13 13.99 -7.36 -24.79
CA CYS A 13 13.84 -7.04 -23.37
C CYS A 13 13.58 -8.35 -22.64
N PHE A 14 14.63 -8.98 -22.11
CA PHE A 14 14.50 -10.00 -21.09
C PHE A 14 13.86 -9.31 -19.88
N ALA A 15 12.54 -9.46 -19.73
CA ALA A 15 11.87 -9.18 -18.47
C ALA A 15 12.43 -10.18 -17.45
N LEU A 16 13.48 -9.76 -16.73
CA LEU A 16 13.97 -10.51 -15.59
C LEU A 16 12.79 -10.70 -14.64
N PRO A 17 12.56 -11.91 -14.11
CA PRO A 17 11.51 -12.09 -13.12
C PRO A 17 11.81 -11.14 -11.96
N ALA A 18 10.83 -10.30 -11.64
CA ALA A 18 10.85 -9.60 -10.36
C ALA A 18 10.87 -10.70 -9.29
N LEU A 19 12.00 -10.85 -8.60
CA LEU A 19 12.16 -11.81 -7.51
C LEU A 19 11.37 -11.28 -6.30
N ALA A 20 10.04 -11.33 -6.38
CA ALA A 20 9.19 -11.28 -5.22
C ALA A 20 9.37 -12.61 -4.48
N ASP A 21 10.44 -12.69 -3.70
CA ASP A 21 10.86 -13.87 -2.97
C ASP A 21 10.00 -14.16 -1.72
N GLY A 22 8.96 -13.34 -1.53
CA GLY A 22 8.00 -13.47 -0.44
C GLY A 22 8.57 -13.03 0.90
N GLU A 23 9.53 -12.10 0.95
CA GLU A 23 10.17 -11.66 2.20
C GLU A 23 9.17 -11.30 3.31
N VAL A 24 8.10 -10.57 2.98
CA VAL A 24 7.01 -10.27 3.93
C VAL A 24 6.45 -11.54 4.57
N GLN A 25 6.22 -12.60 3.79
CA GLN A 25 5.70 -13.88 4.29
C GLN A 25 6.69 -14.62 5.20
N LYS A 26 8.00 -14.35 5.07
CA LYS A 26 9.05 -14.90 5.94
C LYS A 26 9.17 -14.13 7.26
N LEU A 27 8.86 -12.83 7.26
CA LEU A 27 9.02 -11.93 8.41
C LEU A 27 7.79 -11.86 9.32
N ILE A 28 6.58 -12.01 8.78
CA ILE A 28 5.34 -11.86 9.54
C ILE A 28 5.06 -13.05 10.46
N THR A 29 4.28 -12.82 11.52
CA THR A 29 3.86 -13.89 12.43
C THR A 29 2.80 -14.80 11.79
N PRO A 30 2.59 -16.03 12.30
CA PRO A 30 1.49 -16.88 11.85
C PRO A 30 0.11 -16.22 11.98
N ALA A 31 -0.10 -15.41 13.02
CA ALA A 31 -1.35 -14.67 13.23
C ALA A 31 -1.55 -13.58 12.17
N ASP A 32 -0.48 -12.88 11.78
CA ASP A 32 -0.53 -11.89 10.70
C ASP A 32 -0.85 -12.54 9.35
N LYS A 33 -0.30 -13.72 9.09
CA LYS A 33 -0.60 -14.47 7.86
C LYS A 33 -2.09 -14.80 7.77
N VAL A 34 -2.68 -15.36 8.83
CA VAL A 34 -4.12 -15.66 8.86
C VAL A 34 -4.96 -14.39 8.67
N ARG A 35 -4.52 -13.26 9.24
CA ARG A 35 -5.20 -11.97 9.10
C ARG A 35 -5.11 -11.43 7.67
N LEU A 36 -3.98 -11.58 6.99
CA LEU A 36 -3.80 -11.21 5.58
C LEU A 36 -4.61 -12.12 4.64
N ASP A 37 -4.64 -13.43 4.89
CA ASP A 37 -5.46 -14.38 4.12
C ASP A 37 -6.96 -14.06 4.21
N LYS A 38 -7.37 -13.38 5.30
CA LYS A 38 -8.73 -12.91 5.57
C LYS A 38 -8.85 -11.39 5.50
N TYR A 39 -8.12 -10.77 4.57
CA TYR A 39 -8.02 -9.30 4.50
C TYR A 39 -9.38 -8.62 4.43
N ASP A 40 -10.28 -9.07 3.54
CA ASP A 40 -11.59 -8.43 3.35
C ASP A 40 -12.47 -8.50 4.60
N GLU A 41 -12.49 -9.65 5.28
CA GLU A 41 -13.21 -9.83 6.54
C GLU A 41 -12.63 -8.93 7.64
N THR A 42 -11.30 -8.94 7.77
CA THR A 42 -10.57 -8.11 8.75
C THR A 42 -10.84 -6.62 8.51
N ARG A 43 -10.77 -6.18 7.25
CA ARG A 43 -11.03 -4.81 6.86
C ARG A 43 -12.47 -4.42 7.13
N LYS A 44 -13.43 -5.27 6.77
CA LYS A 44 -14.85 -5.01 7.03
C LYS A 44 -15.12 -4.82 8.52
N ALA A 45 -14.60 -5.72 9.36
CA ALA A 45 -14.76 -5.62 10.82
C ALA A 45 -14.18 -4.31 11.37
N ALA A 46 -12.95 -3.96 10.97
CA ALA A 46 -12.31 -2.70 11.38
C ALA A 46 -13.09 -1.45 10.94
N LEU A 47 -13.68 -1.46 9.74
CA LEU A 47 -14.51 -0.36 9.25
C LEU A 47 -15.84 -0.26 9.99
N ASP A 48 -16.47 -1.39 10.31
CA ASP A 48 -17.73 -1.42 11.05
C ASP A 48 -17.50 -0.95 12.51
N GLU A 49 -16.41 -1.39 13.16
CA GLU A 49 -15.99 -0.89 14.48
C GLU A 49 -15.75 0.62 14.47
N ALA A 50 -15.07 1.15 13.44
CA ALA A 50 -14.76 2.58 13.35
C ALA A 50 -15.98 3.50 13.34
N ARG A 51 -17.17 2.99 12.98
CA ARG A 51 -18.41 3.77 13.01
C ARG A 51 -18.85 4.16 14.42
N ALA A 52 -18.33 3.49 15.46
CA ALA A 52 -18.59 3.84 16.85
C ALA A 52 -17.66 4.94 17.40
N GLY A 53 -16.81 5.54 16.57
CA GLY A 53 -15.95 6.67 16.93
C GLY A 53 -16.72 8.00 17.09
N ASP A 54 -15.99 9.07 17.37
CA ASP A 54 -16.55 10.43 17.40
C ASP A 54 -17.12 10.81 16.03
N ALA A 55 -18.28 11.49 16.01
CA ALA A 55 -18.98 11.80 14.78
C ALA A 55 -18.17 12.67 13.81
N ALA A 56 -17.35 13.60 14.32
CA ALA A 56 -16.49 14.44 13.50
C ALA A 56 -15.35 13.62 12.87
N ASP A 57 -14.75 12.71 13.64
CA ASP A 57 -13.72 11.81 13.15
C ASP A 57 -14.26 10.81 12.12
N VAL A 58 -15.43 10.22 12.37
CA VAL A 58 -16.11 9.32 11.43
C VAL A 58 -16.39 10.04 10.11
N LYS A 59 -16.90 11.28 10.16
CA LYS A 59 -17.12 12.09 8.95
C LYS A 59 -15.83 12.33 8.17
N GLN A 60 -14.73 12.62 8.85
CA GLN A 60 -13.43 12.80 8.21
C GLN A 60 -12.90 11.49 7.61
N PHE A 61 -13.11 10.37 8.29
CA PHE A 61 -12.71 9.04 7.83
C PHE A 61 -13.52 8.59 6.61
N ASP A 62 -14.84 8.78 6.61
CA ASP A 62 -15.70 8.48 5.47
C ASP A 62 -15.31 9.31 4.23
N ALA A 63 -14.98 10.59 4.41
CA ALA A 63 -14.50 11.44 3.33
C ALA A 63 -13.15 10.96 2.73
N LEU A 64 -12.32 10.28 3.53
CA LEU A 64 -11.10 9.64 3.04
C LEU A 64 -11.43 8.36 2.26
N LEU A 65 -12.30 7.51 2.80
CA LEU A 65 -12.69 6.23 2.17
C LEU A 65 -13.45 6.41 0.85
N ALA A 66 -14.16 7.52 0.68
CA ALA A 66 -14.86 7.85 -0.56
C ALA A 66 -13.92 8.21 -1.73
N LYS A 67 -12.63 8.41 -1.48
CA LYS A 67 -11.66 8.70 -2.55
C LYS A 67 -11.39 7.44 -3.39
N PRO A 68 -11.19 7.57 -4.71
CA PRO A 68 -10.82 6.43 -5.54
C PRO A 68 -9.55 5.74 -5.04
N VAL A 69 -9.57 4.41 -5.02
CA VAL A 69 -8.37 3.61 -4.79
C VAL A 69 -7.47 3.75 -6.01
N VAL A 70 -6.20 4.09 -5.77
CA VAL A 70 -5.17 4.23 -6.82
C VAL A 70 -4.10 3.17 -6.64
N SER A 71 -3.57 2.65 -7.74
CA SER A 71 -2.38 1.79 -7.68
C SER A 71 -1.14 2.62 -7.35
N PHE A 72 -0.17 1.99 -6.68
CA PHE A 72 1.14 2.57 -6.38
C PHE A 72 2.21 2.17 -7.38
N SER A 73 1.97 1.17 -8.23
CA SER A 73 2.99 0.57 -9.11
C SER A 73 3.65 1.56 -10.09
N ASP A 74 2.99 2.69 -10.37
CA ASP A 74 3.45 3.72 -11.31
C ASP A 74 3.88 5.03 -10.62
N LYS A 75 4.05 5.04 -9.29
CA LYS A 75 4.31 6.25 -8.50
C LYS A 75 5.54 6.13 -7.63
N ASP A 76 6.40 7.15 -7.68
CA ASP A 76 7.44 7.35 -6.67
C ASP A 76 6.81 7.96 -5.41
N LEU A 77 6.78 7.18 -4.32
CA LEU A 77 6.28 7.61 -3.02
C LEU A 77 7.40 8.09 -2.09
N THR A 78 8.66 8.11 -2.54
CA THR A 78 9.79 8.57 -1.73
C THR A 78 9.77 10.09 -1.58
N GLY A 79 10.49 10.60 -0.58
CA GLY A 79 10.65 12.04 -0.34
C GLY A 79 10.07 12.55 0.97
N ASN A 80 9.92 13.87 1.08
CA ASN A 80 9.39 14.53 2.26
C ASN A 80 7.88 14.73 2.12
N TRP A 81 7.13 14.32 3.14
CA TRP A 81 5.67 14.34 3.13
C TRP A 81 5.12 14.95 4.41
N GLN A 82 3.84 15.32 4.33
CA GLN A 82 3.01 15.53 5.50
C GLN A 82 2.22 14.25 5.75
N CYS A 83 2.62 13.48 6.76
CA CYS A 83 1.97 12.22 7.13
C CYS A 83 0.94 12.43 8.23
N ARG A 84 -0.03 11.51 8.30
CA ARG A 84 -0.87 11.30 9.47
C ARG A 84 -1.24 9.83 9.59
N THR A 85 -1.54 9.41 10.80
CA THR A 85 -1.99 8.04 11.07
C THR A 85 -3.49 8.05 11.35
N ILE A 86 -4.21 7.11 10.75
CA ILE A 86 -5.63 6.85 11.06
C ILE A 86 -5.74 5.36 11.41
N LYS A 87 -6.22 5.05 12.61
CA LYS A 87 -6.40 3.68 13.10
C LYS A 87 -7.90 3.40 13.19
N ALA A 88 -8.35 2.38 12.47
CA ALA A 88 -9.74 1.92 12.47
C ALA A 88 -9.81 0.53 13.13
N GLY A 89 -10.63 0.40 14.17
CA GLY A 89 -10.83 -0.82 14.95
C GLY A 89 -9.72 -1.15 15.96
N GLY A 90 -9.96 -2.20 16.74
CA GLY A 90 -9.04 -2.70 17.76
C GLY A 90 -9.24 -2.06 19.13
N LEU A 91 -8.17 -1.48 19.71
CA LEU A 91 -8.21 -0.93 21.09
C LEU A 91 -9.18 0.25 21.25
N SER A 92 -9.42 0.98 20.17
CA SER A 92 -10.36 2.11 20.12
C SER A 92 -11.06 2.06 18.75
N PRO A 93 -12.36 2.42 18.68
CA PRO A 93 -13.11 2.38 17.43
C PRO A 93 -12.40 3.12 16.28
N LEU A 94 -12.00 4.36 16.51
CA LEU A 94 -11.35 5.20 15.51
C LEU A 94 -10.42 6.20 16.21
N VAL A 95 -9.18 6.32 15.73
CA VAL A 95 -8.24 7.33 16.18
C VAL A 95 -7.63 8.02 14.96
N ILE A 96 -7.82 9.34 14.87
CA ILE A 96 -7.23 10.19 13.84
C ILE A 96 -6.14 11.06 14.50
N TYR A 97 -4.88 10.81 14.14
CA TYR A 97 -3.78 11.64 14.61
C TYR A 97 -3.61 12.90 13.77
N GLY A 98 -3.01 13.92 14.37
CA GLY A 98 -2.61 15.15 13.69
C GLY A 98 -1.52 14.90 12.64
N TRP A 99 -1.33 15.90 11.79
CA TRP A 99 -0.30 15.88 10.76
C TRP A 99 1.11 16.04 11.34
N PHE A 100 2.08 15.34 10.77
CA PHE A 100 3.49 15.44 11.11
C PHE A 100 4.37 15.38 9.86
N LYS A 101 5.59 15.92 9.97
CA LYS A 101 6.60 15.84 8.91
C LYS A 101 7.22 14.45 8.92
N CYS A 102 7.29 13.81 7.75
CA CYS A 102 7.89 12.48 7.59
C CYS A 102 8.74 12.46 6.31
N LYS A 103 9.72 11.54 6.28
CA LYS A 103 10.47 11.20 5.10
C LYS A 103 10.21 9.73 4.77
N VAL A 104 9.84 9.45 3.53
CA VAL A 104 9.67 8.09 3.00
C VAL A 104 10.88 7.76 2.14
N SER A 105 11.47 6.60 2.37
CA SER A 105 12.54 6.02 1.56
C SER A 105 12.17 4.59 1.22
N ASP A 106 12.52 4.17 0.01
CA ASP A 106 12.44 2.77 -0.41
C ASP A 106 13.63 2.00 0.17
N ASP A 107 13.36 0.87 0.82
CA ASP A 107 14.38 -0.04 1.36
C ASP A 107 14.71 -1.21 0.41
N GLY A 108 14.05 -1.28 -0.75
CA GLY A 108 14.26 -2.29 -1.78
C GLY A 108 13.66 -3.67 -1.48
N SER A 109 12.83 -3.79 -0.45
CA SER A 109 12.27 -5.08 0.00
C SER A 109 11.01 -5.52 -0.75
N GLY A 110 10.53 -4.74 -1.72
CA GLY A 110 9.37 -5.05 -2.56
C GLY A 110 8.08 -4.40 -2.09
#